data_AF-A0A7L0IUH8-F1
#
_entry.id   AF-A0A7L0IUH8-F1
#
_cell.length_a   1.000
_cell.length_b   1.000
_cell.length_c   1.000
_cell.angle_alpha   90.00
_cell.angle_beta   90.00
_cell.angle_gamma   90.00
#
_symmetry.space_group_name_H-M   'P 1'
#
loop_
_entity.id
_entity.type
_entity.pdbx_description
1 polymer ?
#
loop_
_entity_poly.entity_id
_entity_poly.type
_entity_poly.pdbx_seq_one_letter_code
_entity_poly.pdbx_strand_id
1 'polypeptide(L)'
;QGDPIPEDIYEILGGSSVRSISDLQRALRIDSVEQDSSSLSLNATQPGENPVALSRERRSLDALAAAETAVLAECKTREVVFEISRNMVDSTNANFVVWPPCVEVQRCSGCCNNRNVQCRPTQIRVRHVQVNKIEFVQRKPKFKKVVVPLEDHVQCRCEAVFRPPPRNIRPGPREQRRLSPSFTTAVVSQRQRVRRPPAQKRKHKKYKHVNDKKVLKEILIA
;
A
#
# COMPACT_ATOMS: atom_id res chain seq x y z
N GLN A 1 27.22 10.92 -12.21
CA GLN A 1 25.75 10.88 -12.29
C GLN A 1 25.43 10.12 -13.57
N GLY A 2 24.80 8.96 -13.46
CA GLY A 2 24.57 8.08 -14.62
C GLY A 2 23.37 8.53 -15.45
N ASP A 3 23.32 8.04 -16.69
CA ASP A 3 22.21 8.29 -17.61
C ASP A 3 20.90 7.70 -17.05
N PRO A 4 19.75 8.37 -17.28
CA PRO A 4 18.45 7.84 -16.88
C PRO A 4 18.14 6.54 -17.62
N ILE A 5 17.49 5.60 -16.93
CA ILE A 5 17.04 4.34 -17.52
C ILE A 5 16.00 4.66 -18.62
N PRO A 6 16.17 4.14 -19.84
CA PRO A 6 15.20 4.28 -20.93
C PRO A 6 13.78 3.80 -20.58
N GLU A 7 12.74 4.51 -21.03
CA GLU A 7 11.34 4.22 -20.66
C GLU A 7 10.80 2.93 -21.30
N ASP A 8 11.34 2.51 -22.44
CA ASP A 8 11.03 1.25 -23.10
C ASP A 8 11.35 0.03 -22.22
N ILE A 9 12.40 0.11 -21.40
CA ILE A 9 12.73 -0.94 -20.42
C ILE A 9 11.59 -1.11 -19.41
N TYR A 10 10.99 0.00 -18.98
CA TYR A 10 9.86 -0.02 -18.05
C TYR A 10 8.60 -0.63 -18.69
N GLU A 11 8.35 -0.39 -19.98
CA GLU A 11 7.25 -1.01 -20.73
C GLU A 11 7.47 -2.51 -20.91
N ILE A 12 8.68 -2.93 -21.30
CA ILE A 12 9.06 -4.33 -21.48
C ILE A 12 8.89 -5.10 -20.16
N LEU A 13 9.42 -4.57 -19.05
CA LEU A 13 9.29 -5.20 -17.74
C LEU A 13 7.85 -5.21 -17.23
N GLY A 14 7.03 -4.23 -17.61
CA GLY A 14 5.61 -4.18 -17.27
C GLY A 14 4.78 -5.23 -18.00
N GLY A 15 5.11 -5.54 -19.26
CA GLY A 15 4.41 -6.52 -20.09
C GLY A 15 4.91 -7.96 -19.99
N SER A 16 6.14 -8.17 -19.52
CA SER A 16 6.77 -9.51 -19.43
C SER A 16 6.53 -10.18 -18.07
N SER A 17 6.37 -11.51 -18.08
CA SER A 17 6.26 -12.32 -16.86
C SER A 17 7.65 -12.69 -16.33
N VAL A 18 8.33 -11.71 -15.73
CA VAL A 18 9.61 -11.92 -15.08
C VAL A 18 9.43 -12.56 -13.70
N ARG A 19 10.03 -13.73 -13.46
CA ARG A 19 10.06 -14.38 -12.13
C ARG A 19 11.47 -14.75 -11.66
N SER A 20 12.45 -14.73 -12.56
CA SER A 20 13.86 -15.07 -12.29
C SER A 20 14.82 -14.09 -12.97
N ILE A 21 16.10 -14.15 -12.59
CA ILE A 21 17.18 -13.40 -13.25
C ILE A 21 17.29 -13.79 -14.73
N SER A 22 17.12 -15.08 -15.05
CA SER A 22 17.12 -15.55 -16.43
C SER A 22 15.96 -14.95 -17.25
N ASP A 23 14.78 -14.77 -16.64
CA ASP A 23 13.65 -14.10 -17.30
C ASP A 23 13.93 -12.61 -17.53
N LEU A 24 14.60 -11.94 -16.59
CA LEU A 24 15.04 -10.54 -16.76
C LEU A 24 16.02 -10.42 -17.93
N GLN A 25 17.05 -11.26 -17.97
CA GLN A 25 18.04 -11.26 -19.05
C GLN A 25 17.36 -11.50 -20.40
N ARG A 26 16.44 -12.45 -20.47
CA ARG A 26 15.64 -12.72 -21.67
C ARG A 26 14.75 -11.55 -22.06
N ALA A 27 14.06 -10.92 -21.10
CA ALA A 27 13.19 -9.77 -21.35
C ALA A 27 13.99 -8.57 -21.89
N LEU A 28 15.18 -8.34 -21.35
CA LEU A 28 16.07 -7.25 -21.75
C LEU A 28 16.91 -7.58 -22.99
N ARG A 29 16.75 -8.77 -23.58
CA ARG A 29 17.59 -9.28 -24.68
C ARG A 29 19.08 -9.15 -24.37
N ILE A 30 19.44 -9.37 -23.11
CA ILE A 30 20.83 -9.48 -22.68
C ILE A 30 21.19 -10.93 -22.96
N ASP A 31 21.88 -11.16 -24.08
CA ASP A 31 22.59 -12.42 -24.27
C ASP A 31 23.55 -12.53 -23.09
N SER A 32 23.47 -13.65 -22.38
CA SER A 32 24.40 -13.98 -21.30
C SER A 32 25.79 -14.09 -21.92
N VAL A 33 26.47 -12.96 -22.16
CA VAL A 33 27.90 -12.92 -22.42
C VAL A 33 28.52 -13.73 -21.29
N GLU A 34 29.36 -14.65 -21.70
CA GLU A 34 29.79 -15.77 -20.89
C GLU A 34 30.09 -15.34 -19.46
N GLN A 35 29.74 -16.23 -18.54
CA GLN A 35 30.34 -16.19 -17.24
C GLN A 35 31.84 -16.31 -17.45
N ASP A 36 32.51 -15.18 -17.66
CA ASP A 36 33.94 -15.04 -17.43
C ASP A 36 34.05 -15.23 -15.92
N SER A 37 34.06 -16.50 -15.53
CA SER A 37 34.96 -16.99 -14.52
C SER A 37 36.34 -16.50 -14.93
N SER A 38 36.64 -15.25 -14.63
CA SER A 38 37.99 -14.79 -14.38
C SER A 38 38.43 -15.45 -13.07
N SER A 39 38.52 -16.78 -13.12
CA SER A 39 39.39 -17.56 -12.28
C SER A 39 40.79 -17.00 -12.51
N LEU A 40 41.21 -16.16 -11.58
CA LEU A 40 42.57 -16.05 -11.08
C LEU A 40 43.64 -16.51 -12.06
N SER A 41 44.08 -15.59 -12.92
CA SER A 41 45.41 -15.67 -13.53
C SER A 41 46.25 -14.50 -13.01
N LEU A 42 46.41 -14.41 -11.69
CA LEU A 42 47.48 -13.61 -11.09
C LEU A 42 48.78 -14.40 -11.21
N ASN A 43 49.35 -14.45 -12.41
CA ASN A 43 50.79 -14.64 -12.58
C ASN A 43 51.39 -13.28 -12.92
N ALA A 44 51.51 -12.43 -11.89
CA ALA A 44 52.37 -11.26 -11.91
C ALA A 44 53.20 -11.31 -10.63
N THR A 45 54.44 -11.72 -10.82
CA THR A 45 55.55 -11.73 -9.87
C THR A 45 55.70 -10.35 -9.20
N GLN A 46 55.81 -10.36 -7.85
CA GLN A 46 56.42 -9.37 -6.94
C GLN A 46 55.49 -8.52 -6.04
N PRO A 47 55.97 -8.17 -4.83
CA PRO A 47 55.18 -8.17 -3.60
C PRO A 47 54.92 -6.77 -3.04
N GLY A 48 53.79 -6.62 -2.37
CA GLY A 48 53.60 -5.56 -1.39
C GLY A 48 52.23 -4.92 -1.46
N GLU A 49 51.20 -5.59 -0.96
CA GLU A 49 49.93 -4.92 -0.65
C GLU A 49 49.12 -5.68 0.42
N ASN A 50 49.08 -5.06 1.61
CA ASN A 50 48.18 -5.21 2.76
C ASN A 50 47.30 -6.50 2.87
N PRO A 51 47.61 -7.44 3.79
CA PRO A 51 46.83 -8.68 4.01
C PRO A 51 45.40 -8.48 4.57
N VAL A 52 45.03 -7.25 4.94
CA VAL A 52 43.71 -6.92 5.51
C VAL A 52 42.63 -6.71 4.45
N ALA A 53 42.99 -6.27 3.23
CA ALA A 53 42.03 -6.06 2.15
C ALA A 53 41.57 -7.39 1.53
N LEU A 54 42.50 -8.31 1.27
CA LEU A 54 42.22 -9.64 0.69
C LEU A 54 41.36 -10.53 1.59
N SER A 55 41.47 -10.37 2.92
CA SER A 55 40.66 -11.11 3.89
C SER A 55 39.23 -10.55 4.01
N ARG A 56 39.02 -9.26 3.72
CA ARG A 56 37.69 -8.64 3.68
C ARG A 56 36.95 -9.02 2.40
N GLU A 57 37.62 -9.00 1.26
CA GLU A 57 37.07 -9.44 -0.04
C GLU A 57 36.64 -10.91 -0.03
N ARG A 58 37.49 -11.81 0.50
CA ARG A 58 37.15 -13.24 0.64
C ARG A 58 35.93 -13.48 1.54
N ARG A 59 35.84 -12.79 2.68
CA ARG A 59 34.67 -12.88 3.58
C ARG A 59 33.38 -12.35 2.92
N SER A 60 33.49 -11.35 2.05
CA SER A 60 32.36 -10.80 1.30
C SER A 60 31.87 -11.73 0.19
N LEU A 61 32.78 -12.44 -0.50
CA LEU A 61 32.44 -13.44 -1.51
C LEU A 61 31.80 -14.68 -0.88
N ASP A 62 32.30 -15.14 0.27
CA ASP A 62 31.70 -16.25 1.02
C ASP A 62 30.26 -15.91 1.49
N ALA A 63 30.04 -14.66 1.91
CA ALA A 63 28.70 -14.19 2.31
C ALA A 63 27.72 -14.08 1.13
N LEU A 64 28.19 -13.71 -0.06
CA LEU A 64 27.37 -13.67 -1.28
C LEU A 64 27.06 -15.08 -1.81
N ALA A 65 28.03 -16.00 -1.74
CA ALA A 65 27.84 -17.40 -2.14
C ALA A 65 26.90 -18.17 -1.19
N ALA A 66 26.86 -17.79 0.09
CA ALA A 66 25.95 -18.37 1.08
C ALA A 66 24.56 -17.71 1.13
N ALA A 67 24.35 -16.59 0.41
CA ALA A 67 23.08 -15.87 0.44
C ALA A 67 22.01 -16.56 -0.43
N GLU A 68 20.83 -16.79 0.14
CA GLU A 68 19.68 -17.27 -0.62
C GLU A 68 19.22 -16.17 -1.61
N THR A 69 18.91 -16.59 -2.84
CA THR A 69 18.43 -15.67 -3.86
C THR A 69 17.06 -15.12 -3.48
N ALA A 70 16.91 -13.80 -3.49
CA ALA A 70 15.65 -13.15 -3.17
C ALA A 70 14.55 -13.55 -4.18
N VAL A 71 13.40 -13.96 -3.66
CA VAL A 71 12.22 -14.32 -4.48
C VAL A 71 11.22 -13.16 -4.44
N LEU A 72 10.69 -12.81 -5.61
CA LEU A 72 9.69 -11.76 -5.73
C LEU A 72 8.41 -12.14 -4.97
N ALA A 73 7.92 -11.22 -4.13
CA ALA A 73 6.61 -11.35 -3.52
C ALA A 73 5.51 -11.10 -4.58
N GLU A 74 5.06 -12.14 -5.27
CA GLU A 74 4.09 -12.03 -6.36
C GLU A 74 2.77 -11.33 -5.94
N CYS A 75 2.15 -10.62 -6.90
CA CYS A 75 0.82 -10.02 -6.73
C CYS A 75 -0.26 -11.11 -6.63
N LYS A 76 -0.72 -11.39 -5.40
CA LYS A 76 -1.77 -12.37 -5.12
C LYS A 76 -2.56 -12.02 -3.86
N THR A 77 -3.66 -12.72 -3.65
CA THR A 77 -4.44 -12.62 -2.41
C THR A 77 -3.65 -13.23 -1.26
N ARG A 78 -3.54 -12.49 -0.16
CA ARG A 78 -3.01 -12.99 1.11
C ARG A 78 -3.94 -12.57 2.24
N GLU A 79 -3.90 -13.37 3.29
CA GLU A 79 -4.64 -13.10 4.52
C GLU A 79 -3.99 -11.96 5.28
N VAL A 80 -4.81 -11.00 5.68
CA VAL A 80 -4.40 -9.87 6.51
C VAL A 80 -5.38 -9.67 7.65
N VAL A 81 -4.88 -9.11 8.75
CA VAL A 81 -5.69 -8.77 9.91
C VAL A 81 -6.43 -7.46 9.65
N PHE A 82 -7.74 -7.48 9.83
CA PHE A 82 -8.63 -6.34 9.73
C PHE A 82 -9.22 -6.01 11.08
N GLU A 83 -8.97 -4.78 11.56
CA GLU A 83 -9.59 -4.27 12.78
C GLU A 83 -11.04 -3.83 12.50
N ILE A 84 -11.98 -4.36 13.27
CA ILE A 84 -13.39 -4.00 13.16
C ILE A 84 -13.61 -2.66 13.86
N SER A 85 -13.67 -1.60 13.05
CA SER A 85 -13.87 -0.26 13.58
C SER A 85 -15.23 -0.11 14.26
N ARG A 86 -15.28 0.66 15.36
CA ARG A 86 -16.52 0.89 16.12
C ARG A 86 -17.64 1.49 15.25
N ASN A 87 -17.28 2.35 14.29
CA ASN A 87 -18.24 2.98 13.38
C ASN A 87 -18.98 1.98 12.48
N MET A 88 -18.36 0.83 12.16
CA MET A 88 -19.00 -0.21 11.37
C MET A 88 -20.06 -0.99 12.17
N VAL A 89 -19.92 -1.02 13.50
CA VAL A 89 -20.85 -1.70 14.40
C VAL A 89 -21.97 -0.76 14.83
N ASP A 90 -21.63 0.44 15.27
CA ASP A 90 -22.57 1.49 15.63
C ASP A 90 -21.89 2.86 15.56
N SER A 91 -22.39 3.73 14.69
CA SER A 91 -21.88 5.09 14.49
C SER A 91 -22.40 6.12 15.51
N THR A 92 -23.46 5.78 16.25
CA THR A 92 -24.16 6.70 17.16
C THR A 92 -23.60 6.66 18.57
N ASN A 93 -23.20 5.48 19.04
CA ASN A 93 -22.68 5.26 20.38
C ASN A 93 -21.16 4.99 20.33
N ALA A 94 -20.45 5.28 21.41
CA ALA A 94 -19.03 4.95 21.57
C ALA A 94 -18.73 4.17 22.87
N ASN A 95 -19.75 3.93 23.69
CA ASN A 95 -19.68 3.29 25.00
C ASN A 95 -19.95 1.77 24.90
N PHE A 96 -19.24 1.09 24.00
CA PHE A 96 -19.33 -0.36 23.85
C PHE A 96 -17.97 -0.96 23.47
N VAL A 97 -17.85 -2.27 23.65
CA VAL A 97 -16.72 -3.09 23.21
C VAL A 97 -17.18 -3.96 22.04
N VAL A 98 -16.30 -4.15 21.06
CA VAL A 98 -16.52 -5.05 19.92
C VAL A 98 -15.74 -6.33 20.16
N TRP A 99 -16.38 -7.47 19.98
CA TRP A 99 -15.75 -8.78 20.10
C TRP A 99 -16.15 -9.70 18.92
N PRO A 100 -15.20 -10.34 18.23
CA PRO A 100 -13.75 -10.11 18.29
C PRO A 100 -13.37 -8.71 17.76
N PRO A 101 -12.24 -8.12 18.19
CA PRO A 101 -11.79 -6.81 17.72
C PRO A 101 -11.19 -6.84 16.32
N CYS A 102 -10.62 -7.98 15.91
CA CYS A 102 -9.97 -8.16 14.62
C CYS A 102 -10.42 -9.47 13.99
N VAL A 103 -10.40 -9.51 12.67
CA VAL A 103 -10.76 -10.67 11.85
C VAL A 103 -9.83 -10.77 10.66
N GLU A 104 -9.71 -11.96 10.10
CA GLU A 104 -8.94 -12.19 8.87
C GLU A 104 -9.77 -11.86 7.63
N VAL A 105 -9.14 -11.16 6.69
CA VAL A 105 -9.70 -10.82 5.37
C VAL A 105 -8.67 -11.09 4.29
N GLN A 106 -9.15 -11.41 3.09
CA GLN A 106 -8.28 -11.60 1.94
C GLN A 106 -8.02 -10.25 1.26
N ARG A 107 -6.75 -9.89 1.06
CA ARG A 107 -6.36 -8.65 0.36
C ARG A 107 -5.27 -8.92 -0.66
N CYS A 108 -5.32 -8.16 -1.76
CA CYS A 108 -4.27 -8.17 -2.77
C CYS A 108 -3.02 -7.53 -2.19
N SER A 109 -1.91 -8.26 -2.26
CA SER A 109 -0.61 -7.84 -1.78
C SER A 109 0.49 -8.36 -2.70
N GLY A 110 1.69 -7.84 -2.55
CA GLY A 110 2.83 -8.17 -3.38
C GLY A 110 3.18 -7.08 -4.39
N CYS A 111 4.21 -7.37 -5.17
CA CYS A 111 4.84 -6.46 -6.10
C CYS A 111 4.59 -6.92 -7.53
N CYS A 112 4.61 -5.95 -8.43
CA CYS A 112 4.66 -6.15 -9.86
C CYS A 112 6.08 -5.78 -10.35
N ASN A 113 6.44 -6.21 -11.55
CA ASN A 113 7.80 -6.08 -12.08
C ASN A 113 8.27 -4.64 -12.27
N ASN A 114 7.33 -3.70 -12.47
CA ASN A 114 7.65 -2.30 -12.69
C ASN A 114 6.79 -1.36 -11.81
N ARG A 115 7.30 -0.15 -11.54
CA ARG A 115 6.63 0.92 -10.79
C ARG A 115 5.42 1.50 -11.52
N ASN A 116 5.36 1.35 -12.84
CA ASN A 116 4.24 1.81 -13.66
C ASN A 116 3.03 0.87 -13.59
N VAL A 117 3.15 -0.29 -12.94
CA VAL A 117 2.05 -1.23 -12.68
C VAL A 117 1.82 -1.38 -11.18
N GLN A 118 0.57 -1.55 -10.76
CA GLN A 118 0.19 -1.75 -9.36
C GLN A 118 -0.66 -3.00 -9.20
N CYS A 119 -0.44 -3.73 -8.11
CA CYS A 119 -1.25 -4.88 -7.74
C CYS A 119 -2.64 -4.39 -7.29
N ARG A 120 -3.67 -4.71 -8.06
CA ARG A 120 -5.06 -4.28 -7.83
C ARG A 120 -6.01 -5.49 -7.81
N PRO A 121 -7.10 -5.43 -7.02
CA PRO A 121 -8.13 -6.46 -7.05
C PRO A 121 -8.93 -6.39 -8.35
N THR A 122 -9.14 -7.53 -8.98
CA THR A 122 -10.03 -7.68 -10.15
C THR A 122 -11.42 -8.13 -9.75
N GLN A 123 -11.52 -8.89 -8.66
CA GLN A 123 -12.77 -9.41 -8.14
C GLN A 123 -12.79 -9.27 -6.62
N ILE A 124 -13.89 -8.72 -6.11
CA ILE A 124 -14.13 -8.49 -4.68
C ILE A 124 -15.40 -9.24 -4.30
N ARG A 125 -15.38 -9.89 -3.13
CA ARG A 125 -16.53 -10.54 -2.51
C ARG A 125 -16.80 -9.87 -1.17
N VAL A 126 -18.06 -9.45 -0.97
CA VAL A 126 -18.51 -8.95 0.34
C VAL A 126 -19.00 -10.13 1.18
N ARG A 127 -18.36 -10.35 2.33
CA ARG A 127 -18.72 -11.38 3.30
C ARG A 127 -19.28 -10.74 4.56
N HIS A 128 -20.47 -11.16 4.98
CA HIS A 128 -21.10 -10.67 6.20
C HIS A 128 -20.65 -11.53 7.38
N VAL A 129 -20.10 -10.90 8.42
CA VAL A 129 -19.71 -11.57 9.67
C VAL A 129 -20.53 -11.04 10.83
N GLN A 130 -20.78 -11.90 11.81
CA GLN A 130 -21.48 -11.50 13.02
C GLN A 130 -20.46 -11.20 14.13
N VAL A 131 -20.60 -10.04 14.77
CA VAL A 131 -19.80 -9.62 15.92
C VAL A 131 -20.67 -9.28 17.11
N ASN A 132 -20.08 -9.35 18.30
CA ASN A 132 -20.72 -8.98 19.54
C ASN A 132 -20.41 -7.52 19.88
N LYS A 133 -21.47 -6.72 20.03
CA LYS A 133 -21.46 -5.39 20.63
C LYS A 133 -21.79 -5.53 22.11
N ILE A 134 -20.86 -5.16 22.98
CA ILE A 134 -20.97 -5.31 24.43
C ILE A 134 -21.15 -3.92 25.05
N GLU A 135 -22.36 -3.63 25.50
CA GLU A 135 -22.71 -2.37 26.16
C GLU A 135 -22.74 -2.57 27.68
N PHE A 136 -22.20 -1.64 28.46
CA PHE A 136 -22.28 -1.68 29.92
C PHE A 136 -23.41 -0.76 30.39
N VAL A 137 -24.52 -1.35 30.80
CA VAL A 137 -25.67 -0.63 31.35
C VAL A 137 -25.82 -1.04 32.81
N GLN A 138 -25.82 -0.07 33.73
CA GLN A 138 -25.94 -0.33 35.17
C GLN A 138 -24.91 -1.37 35.70
N ARG A 139 -23.65 -1.28 35.25
CA ARG A 139 -22.55 -2.21 35.55
C ARG A 139 -22.76 -3.67 35.10
N LYS A 140 -23.82 -3.96 34.35
CA LYS A 140 -24.05 -5.29 33.75
C LYS A 140 -23.73 -5.25 32.24
N PRO A 141 -22.98 -6.22 31.72
CA PRO A 141 -22.73 -6.32 30.29
C PRO A 141 -24.02 -6.76 29.55
N LYS A 142 -24.33 -6.09 28.44
CA LYS A 142 -25.40 -6.45 27.51
C LYS A 142 -24.79 -6.77 26.15
N PHE A 143 -24.99 -8.00 25.70
CA PHE A 143 -24.48 -8.50 24.42
C PHE A 143 -25.53 -8.31 23.34
N LYS A 144 -25.13 -7.71 22.21
CA LYS A 144 -25.97 -7.57 21.01
C LYS A 144 -25.18 -8.07 19.81
N LYS A 145 -25.81 -8.91 18.99
CA LYS A 145 -25.21 -9.39 17.74
C LYS A 145 -25.43 -8.36 16.65
N VAL A 146 -24.36 -7.99 15.95
CA VAL A 146 -24.37 -7.03 14.84
C VAL A 146 -23.69 -7.67 13.64
N VAL A 147 -24.23 -7.46 12.45
CA VAL A 147 -23.63 -7.95 11.20
C VAL A 147 -22.77 -6.86 10.60
N VAL A 148 -21.51 -7.18 10.28
CA VAL A 148 -20.55 -6.28 9.65
C VAL A 148 -20.17 -6.83 8.28
N PRO A 149 -20.27 -6.03 7.20
CA PRO A 149 -19.77 -6.43 5.88
C PRO A 149 -18.25 -6.27 5.82
N LEU A 150 -17.56 -7.31 5.35
CA LEU A 150 -16.13 -7.33 5.09
C LEU A 150 -15.86 -7.51 3.60
N GLU A 151 -14.84 -6.84 3.09
CA GLU A 151 -14.40 -6.95 1.70
C GLU A 151 -13.19 -7.90 1.59
N ASP A 152 -13.43 -9.03 0.93
CA ASP A 152 -12.42 -10.02 0.57
C ASP A 152 -12.06 -9.85 -0.91
N HIS A 153 -10.78 -9.64 -1.22
CA HIS A 153 -10.28 -9.72 -2.59
C HIS A 153 -10.17 -11.19 -2.98
N VAL A 154 -10.78 -11.58 -4.10
CA VAL A 154 -10.80 -12.96 -4.61
C VAL A 154 -9.73 -13.18 -5.67
N GLN A 155 -9.48 -12.17 -6.50
CA GLN A 155 -8.50 -12.23 -7.58
C GLN A 155 -7.75 -10.90 -7.68
N CYS A 156 -6.48 -10.97 -8.06
CA CYS A 156 -5.57 -9.83 -8.17
C CYS A 156 -4.84 -9.87 -9.51
N ARG A 157 -4.55 -8.70 -10.09
CA ARG A 157 -3.65 -8.56 -11.24
C ARG A 157 -2.81 -7.29 -11.15
N CYS A 158 -1.70 -7.28 -11.87
CA CYS A 158 -0.92 -6.08 -12.09
C CYS A 158 -1.60 -5.22 -13.17
N GLU A 159 -2.01 -4.01 -12.80
CA GLU A 159 -2.67 -3.07 -13.71
C GLU A 159 -1.78 -1.85 -13.94
N ALA A 160 -1.72 -1.38 -15.19
CA ALA A 160 -0.99 -0.18 -15.54
C ALA A 160 -1.59 1.05 -14.86
N VAL A 161 -0.75 1.82 -14.18
CA VAL A 161 -1.11 3.09 -13.56
C VAL A 161 -0.92 4.16 -14.61
N PHE A 162 -1.97 4.51 -15.33
CA PHE A 162 -1.94 5.71 -16.17
C PHE A 162 -1.80 6.93 -15.25
N ARG A 163 -0.58 7.46 -15.14
CA ARG A 163 -0.41 8.84 -14.69
C ARG A 163 -0.82 9.73 -15.87
N PRO A 164 -1.95 10.46 -15.80
CA PRO A 164 -2.20 11.46 -16.82
C PRO A 164 -0.99 12.41 -16.84
N PRO A 165 -0.41 12.72 -18.01
CA PRO A 165 0.69 13.66 -18.07
C PRO A 165 0.23 14.98 -17.42
N PRO A 166 1.11 15.70 -16.72
CA PRO A 166 0.77 17.02 -16.23
C PRO A 166 0.26 17.82 -17.43
N ARG A 167 -0.99 18.28 -17.37
CA ARG A 167 -1.54 19.14 -18.43
C ARG A 167 -0.61 20.34 -18.51
N ASN A 168 0.15 20.44 -19.61
CA ASN A 168 0.92 21.63 -19.94
C ASN A 168 -0.10 22.77 -20.09
N ILE A 169 -0.33 23.53 -19.02
CA ILE A 169 -0.98 24.83 -19.10
C ILE A 169 0.04 25.72 -19.79
N ARG A 170 -0.01 25.75 -21.14
CA ARG A 170 0.65 26.79 -21.92
C ARG A 170 0.11 28.13 -21.43
N PRO A 171 0.92 29.07 -20.95
CA PRO A 171 0.48 30.43 -20.73
C PRO A 171 0.19 31.03 -22.11
N GLY A 172 -1.09 31.27 -22.41
CA GLY A 172 -1.47 32.03 -23.59
C GLY A 172 -0.91 33.47 -23.51
N PRO A 173 -0.55 34.11 -24.64
CA PRO A 173 -0.05 35.47 -24.64
C PRO A 173 -1.06 36.43 -24.02
N ARG A 174 -0.61 37.26 -23.07
CA ARG A 174 -1.38 38.36 -22.49
C ARG A 174 -1.64 39.41 -23.57
N GLU A 175 -2.80 39.32 -24.23
CA GLU A 175 -3.32 40.42 -25.03
C GLU A 175 -4.01 41.43 -24.10
N GLN A 176 -3.37 42.59 -23.92
CA GLN A 176 -3.95 43.75 -23.26
C GLN A 176 -5.13 44.26 -24.08
N ARG A 177 -6.36 43.84 -23.73
CA ARG A 177 -7.55 44.56 -24.18
C ARG A 177 -7.98 45.57 -23.12
N ARG A 178 -7.77 46.83 -23.47
CA ARG A 178 -8.27 48.04 -22.82
C ARG A 178 -9.73 47.86 -22.41
N LEU A 179 -10.02 48.20 -21.16
CA LEU A 179 -11.37 48.45 -20.67
C LEU A 179 -12.00 49.59 -21.48
N SER A 180 -13.17 49.34 -22.05
CA SER A 180 -14.18 50.37 -22.33
C SER A 180 -15.46 49.99 -21.59
N PRO A 181 -16.13 50.93 -20.91
CA PRO A 181 -17.31 50.63 -20.12
C PRO A 181 -18.55 50.68 -21.01
N SER A 182 -19.41 49.67 -20.92
CA SER A 182 -20.76 49.77 -21.48
C SER A 182 -21.73 49.00 -20.59
N PHE A 183 -22.72 49.75 -20.13
CA PHE A 183 -23.79 49.40 -19.23
C PHE A 183 -24.77 48.46 -19.93
N THR A 184 -25.09 47.31 -19.33
CA THR A 184 -26.41 46.68 -19.47
C THR A 184 -26.72 45.79 -18.26
N THR A 185 -27.98 45.86 -17.89
CA THR A 185 -28.70 45.37 -16.71
C THR A 185 -28.90 43.85 -16.64
N ALA A 186 -28.98 43.35 -15.39
CA ALA A 186 -29.68 42.12 -14.92
C ALA A 186 -29.10 40.76 -15.41
N VAL A 187 -29.04 39.66 -14.65
CA VAL A 187 -29.91 39.12 -13.59
C VAL A 187 -29.04 38.38 -12.54
N VAL A 188 -29.36 38.56 -11.26
CA VAL A 188 -28.74 37.85 -10.13
C VAL A 188 -29.24 36.40 -10.09
N SER A 189 -28.41 35.43 -10.47
CA SER A 189 -28.63 34.02 -10.12
C SER A 189 -27.97 33.74 -8.78
N GLN A 190 -28.76 33.69 -7.70
CA GLN A 190 -28.29 33.31 -6.37
C GLN A 190 -27.74 31.89 -6.39
N ARG A 191 -26.42 31.74 -6.35
CA ARG A 191 -25.80 30.47 -5.96
C ARG A 191 -25.89 30.34 -4.44
N GLN A 192 -26.82 29.51 -3.99
CA GLN A 192 -26.94 29.11 -2.61
C GLN A 192 -25.61 28.46 -2.18
N ARG A 193 -24.80 29.20 -1.41
CA ARG A 193 -23.63 28.62 -0.73
C ARG A 193 -24.17 27.62 0.28
N VAL A 194 -24.03 26.33 -0.01
CA VAL A 194 -24.13 25.28 1.00
C VAL A 194 -23.02 25.56 2.01
N ARG A 195 -23.42 26.12 3.16
CA ARG A 195 -22.54 26.29 4.31
C ARG A 195 -22.09 24.89 4.74
N ARG A 196 -20.81 24.55 4.55
CA ARG A 196 -20.20 23.44 5.29
C ARG A 196 -20.39 23.72 6.79
N PRO A 197 -20.99 22.82 7.57
CA PRO A 197 -21.03 22.98 9.02
C PRO A 197 -19.58 23.04 9.54
N PRO A 198 -19.29 23.86 10.56
CA PRO A 198 -17.96 23.88 11.15
C PRO A 198 -17.62 22.51 11.73
N ALA A 199 -16.37 22.07 11.51
CA ALA A 199 -15.82 20.85 12.06
C ALA A 199 -16.00 20.86 13.59
N GLN A 200 -16.90 20.00 14.09
CA GLN A 200 -17.05 19.80 15.52
C GLN A 200 -15.77 19.16 16.04
N LYS A 201 -15.01 19.91 16.84
CA LYS A 201 -13.88 19.39 17.61
C LYS A 201 -14.37 18.20 18.44
N ARG A 202 -13.93 17.00 18.05
CA ARG A 202 -14.22 15.76 18.77
C ARG A 202 -13.66 15.88 20.18
N LYS A 203 -14.53 16.09 21.17
CA LYS A 203 -14.14 15.95 22.58
C LYS A 203 -13.70 14.51 22.79
N HIS A 204 -12.45 14.31 23.19
CA HIS A 204 -11.96 12.99 23.60
C HIS A 204 -12.80 12.54 24.80
N LYS A 205 -13.75 11.63 24.57
CA LYS A 205 -14.60 11.07 25.62
C LYS A 205 -13.72 10.08 26.38
N LYS A 206 -13.37 10.40 27.63
CA LYS A 206 -12.60 9.53 28.51
C LYS A 206 -13.27 8.14 28.55
N TYR A 207 -12.52 7.12 28.15
CA TYR A 207 -12.93 5.74 28.26
C TYR A 207 -13.08 5.42 29.76
N LYS A 208 -14.27 5.00 30.20
CA LYS A 208 -14.46 4.53 31.57
C LYS A 208 -13.88 3.14 31.66
N HIS A 209 -12.69 3.02 32.24
CA HIS A 209 -12.05 1.75 32.51
C HIS A 209 -12.89 0.96 33.53
N VAL A 210 -13.37 -0.23 33.14
CA VAL A 210 -14.11 -1.13 34.04
C VAL A 210 -13.07 -1.99 34.75
N ASN A 211 -12.78 -1.68 36.02
CA ASN A 211 -11.78 -2.37 36.83
C ASN A 211 -12.30 -3.64 37.54
N ASP A 212 -13.49 -4.13 37.18
CA ASP A 212 -14.10 -5.28 37.86
C ASP A 212 -13.70 -6.60 37.19
N LYS A 213 -12.79 -7.35 37.83
CA LYS A 213 -12.27 -8.64 37.35
C LYS A 213 -13.37 -9.68 37.11
N LYS A 214 -14.51 -9.60 37.80
CA LYS A 214 -15.64 -10.51 37.62
C LYS A 214 -16.35 -10.25 36.29
N VAL A 215 -16.51 -8.98 35.94
CA VAL A 215 -17.16 -8.55 34.71
C VAL A 215 -16.28 -8.85 33.49
N LEU A 216 -14.94 -8.75 33.61
CA LEU A 216 -14.02 -9.18 32.56
C LEU A 216 -14.12 -10.69 32.27
N LYS A 217 -14.30 -11.53 33.29
CA LYS A 217 -14.48 -12.97 33.09
C LYS A 217 -15.77 -13.30 32.33
N GLU A 218 -16.89 -12.63 32.65
CA GLU A 218 -18.16 -12.84 31.93
C GLU A 218 -18.09 -12.45 30.46
N ILE A 219 -17.28 -11.44 30.11
CA ILE A 219 -17.07 -11.01 28.72
C ILE A 219 -16.25 -12.00 27.91
N LEU A 220 -15.30 -12.70 28.53
CA LEU A 220 -14.43 -13.66 27.85
C LEU A 220 -15.09 -15.04 27.65
N ILE A 221 -16.19 -15.31 28.35
CA ILE A 221 -16.86 -16.63 28.36
C ILE A 221 -18.10 -16.68 27.45
N ALA A 222 -18.61 -15.52 26.98
CA ALA A 222 -19.83 -15.40 26.17
C ALA A 222 -19.57 -15.09 24.69
#